data_AF-A0AAE3ZV84-F1
#
_entry.id   AF-A0AAE3ZV84-F1
#
_cell.length_a   1.000
_cell.length_b   1.000
_cell.length_c   1.000
_cell.angle_alpha   90.00
_cell.angle_beta   90.00
_cell.angle_gamma   90.00
#
_symmetry.space_group_name_H-M   'P 1'
#
loop_
_entity.id
_entity.type
_entity.pdbx_description
1 polymer ?
#
loop_
_entity_poly.entity_id
_entity_poly.type
_entity_poly.pdbx_seq_one_letter_code
_entity_poly.pdbx_strand_id
1 'polypeptide(L)'
;MPGDAGAHVAAEPADVVEFVAADERGWDRYAAASWLNMRRWLDAHPDDALAPQIRAELTRAPPQHVRWQRPYLGWGVFALMRR
;
A
#
# COMPACT_ATOMS: atom_id res chain seq x y z
N MET A 1 11.24 2.98 -8.47
CA MET A 1 12.62 2.43 -8.35
C MET A 1 12.72 1.72 -7.01
N PRO A 2 12.76 0.38 -6.92
CA PRO A 2 12.99 -0.30 -5.65
C PRO A 2 14.52 -0.32 -5.40
N GLY A 3 15.05 0.78 -4.88
CA GLY A 3 16.42 0.85 -4.38
C GLY A 3 16.46 0.48 -2.90
N ASP A 4 17.30 -0.48 -2.54
CA ASP A 4 17.86 -0.74 -1.20
C ASP A 4 16.97 -1.24 -0.05
N ALA A 5 15.77 -1.76 -0.31
CA ALA A 5 14.99 -2.41 0.76
C ALA A 5 15.62 -3.70 1.34
N GLY A 6 16.61 -4.29 0.67
CA GLY A 6 17.27 -5.53 1.10
C GLY A 6 18.31 -5.36 2.23
N ALA A 7 18.80 -4.14 2.47
CA ALA A 7 19.93 -3.91 3.38
C ALA A 7 19.59 -4.05 4.88
N HIS A 8 18.32 -3.99 5.26
CA HIS A 8 17.88 -4.00 6.67
C HIS A 8 17.26 -5.31 7.15
N VAL A 9 17.17 -6.33 6.30
CA VAL A 9 16.54 -7.62 6.66
C VAL A 9 17.48 -8.54 7.46
N ALA A 10 18.78 -8.23 7.53
CA ALA A 10 19.77 -9.04 8.24
C ALA A 10 20.01 -8.53 9.68
N ALA A 11 19.10 -8.87 10.60
CA ALA A 11 19.34 -8.72 12.04
C ALA A 11 20.08 -9.94 12.67
N GLU A 12 20.20 -11.04 11.92
CA GLU A 12 20.90 -12.30 12.27
C GLU A 12 21.58 -12.83 11.00
N PRO A 13 22.59 -13.75 11.05
CA PRO A 13 23.23 -14.30 9.86
C PRO A 13 22.24 -15.22 9.13
N ALA A 14 21.38 -14.61 8.31
CA ALA A 14 20.40 -15.28 7.49
C ALA A 14 20.63 -14.90 6.03
N ASP A 15 20.65 -15.90 5.16
CA ASP A 15 20.73 -15.72 3.72
C ASP A 15 19.30 -15.45 3.19
N VAL A 16 19.13 -14.41 2.37
CA VAL A 16 17.89 -14.16 1.64
C VAL A 16 17.82 -15.15 0.49
N VAL A 17 16.89 -16.11 0.55
CA VAL A 17 16.78 -17.19 -0.44
C VAL A 17 15.73 -16.93 -1.51
N GLU A 18 14.76 -16.03 -1.24
CA GLU A 18 13.77 -15.60 -2.21
C GLU A 18 13.32 -14.16 -1.92
N PHE A 19 13.02 -13.40 -2.98
CA PHE A 19 12.48 -12.05 -2.90
C PHE A 19 11.37 -11.85 -3.93
N VAL A 20 10.21 -11.42 -3.45
CA VAL A 20 9.09 -10.99 -4.30
C VAL A 20 8.83 -9.51 -4.02
N ALA A 21 9.20 -8.66 -4.97
CA ALA A 21 8.76 -7.27 -4.97
C ALA A 21 7.30 -7.19 -5.41
N ALA A 22 6.50 -6.42 -4.68
CA ALA A 22 5.20 -6.03 -5.19
C ALA A 22 5.37 -5.14 -6.42
N ASP A 23 4.61 -5.44 -7.45
CA ASP A 23 4.49 -4.56 -8.60
C ASP A 23 3.49 -3.42 -8.32
N GLU A 24 3.54 -2.38 -9.13
CA GLU A 24 2.61 -1.25 -9.03
C GLU A 24 1.15 -1.70 -9.11
N ARG A 25 0.86 -2.82 -9.80
CA ARG A 25 -0.50 -3.35 -9.98
C ARG A 25 -1.07 -3.95 -8.69
N GLY A 26 -0.24 -4.60 -7.88
CA GLY A 26 -0.61 -5.09 -6.55
C GLY A 26 -0.96 -3.94 -5.61
N TRP A 27 -0.16 -2.87 -5.65
CA TRP A 27 -0.42 -1.66 -4.86
C TRP A 27 -1.68 -0.92 -5.32
N ASP A 28 -1.91 -0.81 -6.64
CA ASP A 28 -3.12 -0.22 -7.23
C ASP A 28 -4.38 -0.98 -6.78
N ARG A 29 -4.34 -2.32 -6.78
CA ARG A 29 -5.50 -3.14 -6.38
C ARG A 29 -5.83 -3.00 -4.90
N TYR A 30 -4.81 -2.96 -4.04
CA TYR A 30 -4.99 -2.76 -2.61
C TYR A 30 -5.59 -1.38 -2.30
N ALA A 31 -5.01 -0.31 -2.86
CA ALA A 31 -5.48 1.05 -2.63
C ALA A 31 -6.91 1.27 -3.19
N ALA A 32 -7.18 0.78 -4.41
CA ALA A 32 -8.49 0.90 -5.04
C ALA A 32 -9.59 0.16 -4.28
N ALA A 33 -9.30 -1.01 -3.71
CA ALA A 33 -10.26 -1.75 -2.89
C ALA A 33 -10.69 -0.96 -1.64
N SER A 34 -9.74 -0.26 -1.00
CA SER A 34 -10.03 0.62 0.14
C SER A 34 -10.98 1.76 -0.25
N TRP A 35 -10.72 2.45 -1.36
CA TRP A 35 -11.58 3.54 -1.85
C TRP A 35 -12.98 3.05 -2.24
N LEU A 36 -13.09 1.87 -2.85
CA LEU A 36 -14.38 1.28 -3.16
C LEU A 36 -15.20 1.00 -1.89
N ASN A 37 -14.56 0.51 -0.83
CA ASN A 37 -15.22 0.30 0.45
C ASN A 37 -15.67 1.62 1.09
N MET A 38 -14.81 2.64 1.09
CA MET A 38 -15.16 3.99 1.56
C MET A 38 -16.37 4.55 0.79
N ARG A 39 -16.39 4.37 -0.53
CA ARG A 39 -17.50 4.85 -1.36
C ARG A 39 -18.82 4.14 -1.03
N ARG A 40 -18.80 2.81 -0.92
CA ARG A 40 -19.98 2.02 -0.54
C ARG A 40 -20.48 2.39 0.85
N TRP A 41 -19.55 2.64 1.78
CA TRP A 41 -19.90 3.07 3.13
C TRP A 41 -20.61 4.43 3.11
N LEU A 42 -20.12 5.39 2.31
CA LEU A 42 -20.75 6.71 2.14
C LEU A 42 -22.14 6.63 1.51
N ASP A 43 -22.36 5.70 0.59
CA ASP A 43 -23.68 5.48 -0.01
C ASP A 43 -24.69 4.94 1.04
N ALA A 44 -24.21 4.13 2.00
CA ALA A 44 -25.04 3.58 3.07
C ALA A 44 -25.20 4.52 4.30
N HIS A 45 -24.26 5.44 4.52
CA HIS A 45 -24.22 6.32 5.70
C HIS A 45 -24.01 7.80 5.30
N PRO A 46 -24.95 8.41 4.55
CA PRO A 46 -24.76 9.74 3.99
C PRO A 46 -24.72 10.85 5.06
N ASP A 47 -25.42 10.67 6.17
CA ASP A 47 -25.60 11.66 7.25
C ASP A 47 -24.72 11.39 8.48
N ASP A 48 -23.85 10.39 8.41
CA ASP A 48 -22.91 10.09 9.49
C ASP A 48 -21.91 11.24 9.65
N ALA A 49 -21.54 11.54 10.90
CA ALA A 49 -20.62 12.63 11.22
C ALA A 49 -19.24 12.49 10.55
N LEU A 50 -18.82 11.27 10.20
CA LEU A 50 -17.56 10.99 9.49
C LEU A 50 -17.68 11.14 7.98
N ALA A 51 -18.89 11.21 7.42
CA ALA A 51 -19.08 11.28 5.97
C ALA A 51 -18.34 12.44 5.30
N PRO A 52 -18.28 13.67 5.87
CA PRO A 52 -17.48 14.76 5.29
C PRO A 52 -15.98 14.44 5.25
N GLN A 53 -15.44 13.80 6.30
CA GLN A 53 -14.03 13.43 6.37
C GLN A 53 -13.68 12.35 5.35
N ILE A 54 -14.53 11.33 5.23
CA ILE A 54 -14.32 10.24 4.27
C ILE A 54 -14.44 10.75 2.82
N ARG A 55 -15.35 11.70 2.53
CA ARG A 55 -15.39 12.37 1.21
C ARG A 55 -14.12 13.15 0.90
N ALA A 56 -13.59 13.88 1.89
CA ALA A 56 -12.34 14.61 1.74
C ALA A 56 -11.16 13.65 1.45
N GLU A 57 -11.11 12.53 2.17
CA GLU A 57 -10.08 11.51 1.94
C GLU A 57 -10.21 10.87 0.56
N LEU A 58 -11.41 10.49 0.14
CA LEU A 58 -11.67 9.93 -1.19
C LEU A 58 -11.30 10.89 -2.32
N THR A 59 -11.34 12.20 -2.07
CA THR A 59 -10.93 13.24 -3.03
C THR A 59 -9.39 13.36 -3.10
N ARG A 60 -8.70 13.23 -1.96
CA ARG A 60 -7.25 13.43 -1.86
C ARG A 60 -6.43 12.19 -2.19
N ALA A 61 -6.89 11.03 -1.75
CA ALA A 61 -6.10 9.80 -1.75
C ALA A 61 -5.76 9.26 -3.15
N PRO A 62 -6.67 9.20 -4.15
CA PRO A 62 -6.32 8.68 -5.47
C PRO A 62 -5.27 9.52 -6.23
N PRO A 63 -5.37 10.87 -6.29
CA PRO A 63 -4.30 11.69 -6.87
C PRO A 63 -2.97 11.54 -6.14
N GLN A 64 -3.00 11.45 -4.80
CA GLN A 64 -1.78 11.25 -4.00
C GLN A 64 -1.14 9.89 -4.26
N HIS A 65 -1.95 8.85 -4.43
CA HIS A 65 -1.49 7.51 -4.77
C HIS A 65 -0.75 7.50 -6.11
N VAL A 66 -1.35 8.03 -7.17
CA VAL A 66 -0.72 8.06 -8.50
C VAL A 66 0.54 8.93 -8.51
N ARG A 67 0.50 10.08 -7.83
CA ARG A 67 1.61 11.05 -7.87
C ARG A 67 2.80 10.65 -7.01
N TRP A 68 2.55 9.99 -5.87
CA TRP A 68 3.60 9.77 -4.87
C TRP A 68 3.70 8.31 -4.42
N GLN A 69 2.59 7.65 -4.10
CA GLN A 69 2.70 6.32 -3.50
C GLN A 69 3.09 5.26 -4.53
N ARG A 70 2.40 5.20 -5.66
CA ARG A 70 2.67 4.26 -6.75
C ARG A 70 4.13 4.29 -7.26
N PRO A 71 4.77 5.45 -7.50
CA PRO A 71 6.16 5.48 -7.99
C PRO A 71 7.26 5.32 -6.93
N TYR A 72 6.98 5.70 -5.66
CA TYR A 72 8.01 5.80 -4.61
C TYR A 72 7.84 4.82 -3.45
N LEU A 73 6.64 4.25 -3.23
CA LEU A 73 6.37 3.29 -2.16
C LEU A 73 6.09 1.91 -2.78
N GLY A 74 6.89 0.93 -2.38
CA GLY A 74 6.70 -0.49 -2.70
C GLY A 74 6.75 -1.34 -1.45
N TRP A 75 6.23 -2.56 -1.54
CA TRP A 75 6.42 -3.58 -0.51
C TRP A 75 7.06 -4.82 -1.13
N GLY A 76 7.64 -5.70 -0.31
CA GLY A 76 8.19 -6.95 -0.79
C GLY A 76 8.22 -8.00 0.32
N VAL A 77 8.15 -9.26 -0.08
CA VAL A 77 8.31 -10.41 0.82
C VAL A 77 9.70 -10.97 0.62
N PHE A 78 10.38 -11.23 1.72
CA PHE A 78 11.71 -11.85 1.74
C PHE A 78 11.61 -13.17 2.49
N ALA A 79 12.07 -14.25 1.87
CA ALA A 79 12.27 -15.53 2.55
C ALA A 79 13.71 -15.62 3.06
N LEU A 80 13.87 -15.98 4.33
CA LEU A 80 15.16 -16.03 5.01
C LEU A 80 15.46 -17.45 5.48
N MET A 81 16.70 -17.90 5.26
CA MET A 81 17.24 -19.10 5.87
C MET A 81 18.38 -18.71 6.80
N ARG A 82 18.31 -19.13 8.06
CA ARG A 82 19.43 -18.99 9.00
C ARG A 82 20.62 -19.80 8.48
N ARG A 83 21.83 -19.25 8.56
CA ARG A 83 23.07 -19.99 8.27
C ARG A 83 23.24 -21.20 9.18
#